data_AF-A0A3M1Y6R2-F1
#
_entry.id   AF-A0A3M1Y6R2-F1
#
_cell.length_a   1.000
_cell.length_b   1.000
_cell.length_c   1.000
_cell.angle_alpha   90.00
_cell.angle_beta   90.00
_cell.angle_gamma   90.00
#
_symmetry.space_group_name_H-M   'P 1'
#
loop_
_entity.id
_entity.type
_entity.pdbx_description
1 polymer ?
#
loop_
_entity_poly.entity_id
_entity_poly.type
_entity_poly.pdbx_seq_one_letter_code
_entity_poly.pdbx_strand_id
1 'polypeptide(L)' 'MKERSIAFVNKDISTDAQARKELETKYGRLATPTIVIDEKVFVGFKENLKEIERLIG' A
#
# COMPACT_ATOMS: atom_id res chain seq x y z
N MET A 1 -12.59 -1.06 18.56
CA MET A 1 -11.87 -0.72 17.31
C MET A 1 -12.87 -0.92 16.17
N LYS A 2 -13.17 0.11 15.37
CA LYS A 2 -14.10 -0.05 14.25
C LYS A 2 -13.36 -0.74 13.12
N GLU A 3 -13.58 -2.04 12.94
CA GLU A 3 -13.26 -2.72 11.68
C GLU A 3 -14.07 -2.04 10.58
N ARG A 4 -13.41 -1.19 9.80
CA ARG A 4 -13.98 -0.65 8.57
C ARG A 4 -13.81 -1.76 7.53
N SER A 5 -14.91 -2.30 7.01
CA SER A 5 -14.89 -3.19 5.84
C SER A 5 -14.54 -2.38 4.59
N ILE A 6 -13.28 -1.98 4.49
CA ILE A 6 -12.71 -1.36 3.31
C ILE A 6 -12.26 -2.50 2.41
N ALA A 7 -12.70 -2.51 1.15
CA ALA A 7 -12.21 -3.47 0.20
C ALA A 7 -10.72 -3.18 -0.05
N PHE A 8 -9.83 -4.11 0.32
CA PHE A 8 -8.41 -4.02 0.05
C PHE A 8 -7.91 -5.30 -0.63
N VAL A 9 -6.93 -5.15 -1.51
CA VAL A 9 -6.22 -6.28 -2.12
C VAL A 9 -4.85 -6.35 -1.47
N ASN A 10 -4.59 -7.42 -0.74
CA ASN A 10 -3.26 -7.68 -0.19
C ASN A 10 -2.40 -8.33 -1.28
N LYS A 11 -1.26 -7.70 -1.60
CA LYS A 11 -0.25 -8.27 -2.49
C LYS A 11 1.01 -8.53 -1.68
N ASP A 12 1.33 -9.79 -1.46
CA ASP A 12 2.51 -10.19 -0.71
C ASP A 12 3.73 -10.32 -1.64
N ILE A 13 4.62 -9.34 -1.61
CA ILE A 13 5.81 -9.30 -2.48
C ILE A 13 6.88 -10.35 -2.13
N SER A 14 6.75 -11.04 -0.99
CA SER A 14 7.68 -12.12 -0.61
C SER A 14 7.36 -13.42 -1.35
N THR A 15 6.09 -13.62 -1.70
CA THR A 15 5.61 -14.84 -2.38
C THR A 15 5.22 -14.57 -3.83
N ASP A 16 4.83 -13.33 -4.15
CA ASP A 16 4.43 -12.90 -5.49
C ASP A 16 5.54 -12.07 -6.16
N ALA A 17 6.33 -12.75 -7.00
CA ALA A 17 7.39 -12.14 -7.79
C ALA A 17 6.88 -11.10 -8.80
N GLN A 18 5.62 -11.20 -9.24
CA GLN A 18 5.01 -10.25 -10.15
C GLN A 18 4.61 -8.97 -9.41
N ALA A 19 4.04 -9.09 -8.21
CA ALA A 19 3.78 -7.95 -7.33
C ALA A 19 5.07 -7.23 -6.94
N ARG A 20 6.15 -7.97 -6.67
CA ARG A 20 7.48 -7.40 -6.44
C ARG A 20 7.99 -6.64 -7.66
N LYS A 21 7.89 -7.23 -8.87
CA LYS A 21 8.32 -6.57 -10.11
C LYS A 21 7.47 -5.33 -10.42
N GLU A 22 6.17 -5.35 -10.13
CA GLU A 22 5.29 -4.19 -10.24
C GLU A 22 5.72 -3.10 -9.24
N LEU A 23 6.08 -3.46 -8.01
CA LEU A 23 6.61 -2.53 -7.01
C LEU A 23 7.91 -1.85 -7.48
N GLU A 24 8.84 -2.65 -8.01
CA GLU A 24 10.13 -2.18 -8.50
C GLU A 24 10.00 -1.35 -9.78
N THR A 25 9.17 -1.79 -10.73
CA THR A 25 9.06 -1.14 -12.06
C THR A 25 8.13 0.08 -12.02
N LYS A 26 6.98 -0.03 -11.35
CA LYS A 26 5.94 1.01 -11.36
C LYS A 26 6.20 2.08 -10.31
N TYR A 27 6.81 1.68 -9.17
CA TYR A 27 7.03 2.57 -8.04
C TYR A 27 8.51 2.77 -7.70
N GLY A 28 9.43 2.06 -8.36
CA GLY A 28 10.88 2.25 -8.20
C GLY A 28 11.44 1.77 -6.86
N ARG A 29 10.77 0.84 -6.17
CA ARG A 29 11.04 0.57 -4.73
C ARG A 29 11.31 -0.90 -4.44
N LEU A 30 12.30 -1.14 -3.57
CA LEU A 30 12.83 -2.46 -3.20
C LEU A 30 12.35 -2.98 -1.83
N ALA A 31 11.93 -2.12 -0.91
CA ALA A 31 11.44 -2.52 0.40
C ALA A 31 10.60 -1.41 1.03
N THR A 32 9.37 -1.74 1.46
CA THR A 32 8.49 -1.09 2.46
C THR A 32 7.04 -1.45 2.14
N PRO A 33 6.14 -1.48 3.15
CA PRO A 33 4.70 -1.54 2.86
C PRO A 33 4.32 -0.32 2.02
N THR A 34 3.94 -0.58 0.78
CA THR A 34 3.42 0.42 -0.15
C THR A 34 1.91 0.27 -0.19
N ILE A 35 1.22 1.36 0.08
CA ILE A 35 -0.24 1.40 0.13
C ILE A 35 -0.69 2.27 -1.03
N VAL A 36 -1.55 1.72 -1.87
CA VAL A 36 -2.14 2.45 -3.00
C VAL A 36 -3.61 2.67 -2.66
N ILE A 37 -4.02 3.94 -2.60
CA ILE A 37 -5.41 4.35 -2.39
C ILE A 37 -5.77 5.24 -3.56
N ASP A 38 -6.76 4.83 -4.35
CA ASP A 38 -7.08 5.40 -5.66
C ASP A 38 -5.84 5.43 -6.57
N GLU A 39 -5.33 6.62 -6.89
CA GLU A 39 -4.12 6.84 -7.68
C GLU A 39 -2.93 7.33 -6.84
N LYS A 40 -3.11 7.48 -5.53
CA LYS A 40 -2.05 7.92 -4.62
C LYS A 40 -1.26 6.74 -4.08
N VAL A 41 0.05 6.91 -4.08
CA VAL A 41 1.00 5.89 -3.63
C VAL A 41 1.67 6.36 -2.35
N PHE A 42 1.39 5.66 -1.25
CA PHE A 42 1.95 5.92 0.07
C PHE A 42 3.06 4.91 0.37
N VAL A 43 4.24 5.42 0.74
CA VAL A 43 5.40 4.59 1.10
C VAL A 43 5.57 4.65 2.60
N GLY A 44 5.44 3.51 3.27
CA GLY A 44 5.51 3.47 4.72
C GLY A 44 4.20 3.91 5.37
N PHE A 45 3.71 3.08 6.29
CA PHE A 45 2.42 3.30 6.96
C PHE A 45 2.49 4.46 7.97
N LYS A 46 3.54 4.53 8.80
CA LYS A 46 3.63 5.50 9.90
C LYS A 46 3.66 6.95 9.43
N GLU A 47 4.42 7.24 8.37
CA GLU A 47 4.62 8.60 7.87
C GLU A 47 3.35 9.13 7.17
N ASN A 48 2.55 8.22 6.62
CA ASN A 48 1.35 8.56 5.86
C ASN A 48 0.04 8.32 6.63
N LEU A 49 0.11 7.91 7.90
CA LEU A 49 -1.03 7.46 8.69
C LEU A 49 -2.18 8.47 8.67
N LYS A 50 -1.89 9.76 8.89
CA LYS A 50 -2.91 10.83 8.91
C LYS A 50 -3.63 11.01 7.57
N GLU A 51 -2.91 10.91 6.46
CA GLU A 51 -3.49 11.08 5.13
C GLU A 51 -4.27 9.82 4.72
N ILE A 52 -3.73 8.64 5.04
CA ILE A 52 -4.42 7.36 4.87
C ILE A 52 -5.73 7.37 5.65
N GLU A 53 -5.71 7.75 6.92
CA GLU A 53 -6.90 7.87 7.78
C GLU A 53 -7.92 8.86 7.23
N ARG A 54 -7.49 9.92 6.54
CA ARG A 54 -8.39 10.89 5.90
C ARG A 54 -9.03 10.35 4.63
N LEU A 55 -8.32 9.52 3.86
CA LEU A 55 -8.85 8.95 2.62
C LEU A 55 -9.80 7.78 2.86
N ILE A 56 -9.57 7.02 3.94
CA ILE A 56 -10.47 5.94 4.37
C ILE A 56 -11.50 6.39 5.42
N GLY A 57 -11.46 7.68 5.79
CA GLY A 57 -12.09 8.34 6.94
C GLY A 57 -13.49 8.80 6.69
#